data_AF-A0A7Y7NCW1-F1
#
_entry.id   AF-A0A7Y7NCW1-F1
#
_cell.length_a   1.000
_cell.length_b   1.000
_cell.length_c   1.000
_cell.angle_alpha   90.00
_cell.angle_beta   90.00
_cell.angle_gamma   90.00
#
_symmetry.space_group_name_H-M   'P 1'
#
loop_
_entity.id
_entity.type
_entity.pdbx_description
1 polymer ?
#
loop_
_entity_poly.entity_id
_entity_poly.type
_entity_poly.pdbx_seq_one_letter_code
_entity_poly.pdbx_strand_id
1 'polypeptide(L)'
;MRLTFLVVLLIAVCTSNLAFGAATVFFKDGSREVGNSVWIEGTTVFLSKAKTIFEFTSDEVLMEETQKFNRIGTFSEKTTSDSRARVAEGAAPNNDLVEQLIKGSSFDRQIDQFIQQFTAGALSSAGENNEFNEILAQALAGFDASEAKQRIRAYYGSHLDSKTLQAIVAWTKSPLGLKVSEAQISNAVTSADMAQQILSDLEENPPSARLRALIQELDSAGRTTEMSLQLIVDAVSGAISSIPGKTSDKKKARREIIQKINQQKAEYEPQLRKMVQAGLIHTYADLSDGELREFIAFMRSDPARKFTKATMGALGEMTRTMSAAMTKRIVKAAERKMESNEQ
;
A
#
# COMPACT_ATOMS: atom_id res chain seq x y z
N MET A 1 -7.41 6.57 23.79
CA MET A 1 -6.65 7.43 22.86
C MET A 1 -5.55 6.71 22.07
N ARG A 2 -4.77 5.75 22.61
CA ARG A 2 -3.66 5.11 21.86
C ARG A 2 -4.04 4.06 20.81
N LEU A 3 -5.19 3.38 20.95
CA LEU A 3 -5.67 2.38 19.98
C LEU A 3 -6.35 3.03 18.76
N THR A 4 -7.01 4.17 18.98
CA THR A 4 -7.68 4.96 17.94
C THR A 4 -6.69 5.41 16.86
N PHE A 5 -5.46 5.77 17.24
CA PHE A 5 -4.41 6.21 16.31
C PHE A 5 -3.94 5.12 15.35
N LEU A 6 -3.74 3.89 15.84
CA LEU A 6 -3.29 2.74 15.03
C LEU A 6 -4.40 2.23 14.09
N VAL A 7 -5.66 2.41 14.52
CA VAL A 7 -6.87 2.16 13.73
C VAL A 7 -6.98 3.19 12.60
N VAL A 8 -6.82 4.48 12.88
CA VAL A 8 -6.83 5.58 11.87
C VAL A 8 -5.72 5.42 10.82
N LEU A 9 -4.54 5.00 11.26
CA LEU A 9 -3.38 4.75 10.41
C LEU A 9 -3.62 3.64 9.37
N LEU A 10 -4.34 2.58 9.76
CA LEU A 10 -4.67 1.47 8.88
C LEU A 10 -5.87 1.78 7.99
N ILE A 11 -6.72 2.73 8.40
CA ILE A 11 -7.81 3.26 7.57
C ILE A 11 -7.25 4.04 6.38
N ALA A 12 -6.28 4.93 6.59
CA ALA A 12 -5.57 5.67 5.52
C ALA A 12 -4.96 4.75 4.44
N VAL A 13 -4.46 3.59 4.86
CA VAL A 13 -3.91 2.54 4.00
C VAL A 13 -5.00 1.77 3.26
N CYS A 14 -6.13 1.50 3.91
CA CYS A 14 -7.16 0.64 3.34
C CYS A 14 -8.08 1.43 2.38
N THR A 15 -8.29 2.73 2.61
CA THR A 15 -9.08 3.60 1.71
C THR A 15 -8.33 3.97 0.42
N SER A 16 -7.00 3.80 0.39
CA SER A 16 -6.11 4.09 -0.74
C SER A 16 -5.74 2.87 -1.59
N ASN A 17 -6.40 1.72 -1.38
CA ASN A 17 -6.15 0.54 -2.19
C ASN A 17 -6.91 0.62 -3.52
N LEU A 18 -6.13 0.75 -4.61
CA LEU A 18 -6.46 0.79 -6.05
C LEU A 18 -6.34 2.17 -6.74
N ALA A 19 -5.17 2.81 -6.62
CA ALA A 19 -4.92 4.06 -7.32
C ALA A 19 -3.53 4.24 -7.91
N PHE A 20 -3.59 4.50 -9.21
CA PHE A 20 -2.55 4.57 -10.22
C PHE A 20 -2.26 6.04 -10.57
N GLY A 21 -1.05 6.51 -10.30
CA GLY A 21 -0.67 7.91 -10.43
C GLY A 21 -0.36 8.36 -11.85
N ALA A 22 -0.54 9.66 -12.06
CA ALA A 22 -0.16 10.33 -13.26
C ALA A 22 1.37 10.42 -13.42
N ALA A 23 1.85 10.19 -14.63
CA ALA A 23 3.24 10.30 -15.06
C ALA A 23 3.42 11.57 -15.89
N THR A 24 4.58 12.22 -15.75
CA THR A 24 4.82 13.55 -16.33
C THR A 24 6.04 13.55 -17.23
N VAL A 25 5.90 13.95 -18.49
CA VAL A 25 7.03 14.26 -19.38
C VAL A 25 7.34 15.74 -19.26
N PHE A 26 8.61 16.08 -19.02
CA PHE A 26 9.10 17.46 -18.97
C PHE A 26 9.80 17.78 -20.30
N PHE A 27 9.43 18.87 -20.95
CA PHE A 27 10.01 19.28 -22.23
C PHE A 27 11.06 20.36 -22.05
N LYS A 28 12.00 20.45 -23.00
CA LYS A 28 13.09 21.45 -22.95
C LYS A 28 12.60 22.89 -23.08
N ASP A 29 11.40 23.09 -23.62
CA ASP A 29 10.74 24.41 -23.68
C ASP A 29 10.10 24.84 -22.35
N GLY A 30 10.21 24.01 -21.30
CA GLY A 30 9.65 24.25 -19.97
C GLY A 30 8.20 23.79 -19.83
N SER A 31 7.58 23.26 -20.88
CA SER A 31 6.24 22.66 -20.81
C SER A 31 6.28 21.27 -20.17
N ARG A 32 5.13 20.78 -19.74
CA ARG A 32 4.98 19.43 -19.20
C ARG A 32 3.70 18.79 -19.71
N GLU A 33 3.78 17.52 -20.04
CA GLU A 33 2.61 16.70 -20.36
C GLU A 33 2.38 15.65 -19.30
N VAL A 34 1.14 15.57 -18.83
CA VAL A 34 0.71 14.66 -17.78
C VAL A 34 -0.18 13.59 -18.41
N GLY A 35 0.14 12.34 -18.13
CA GLY A 35 -0.61 11.18 -18.59
C GLY A 35 -0.58 10.07 -17.55
N ASN A 36 -0.89 8.86 -17.97
CA ASN A 36 -1.13 7.71 -17.12
C ASN A 36 0.16 6.92 -16.84
N SER A 37 1.13 6.95 -17.76
CA SER A 37 2.42 6.26 -17.61
C SER A 37 3.47 6.84 -18.56
N VAL A 38 4.73 6.87 -18.13
CA VAL A 38 5.91 7.23 -18.95
C VAL A 38 6.92 6.10 -18.92
N TRP A 39 7.46 5.73 -20.08
CA TRP A 39 8.60 4.82 -20.19
C TRP A 39 9.55 5.27 -21.31
N ILE A 40 10.74 4.67 -21.37
CA ILE A 40 11.81 5.07 -22.28
C ILE A 40 12.34 3.82 -22.97
N GLU A 41 12.39 3.84 -24.30
CA GLU A 41 13.06 2.81 -25.11
C GLU A 41 14.08 3.49 -26.03
N GLY A 42 15.36 3.22 -25.81
CA GLY A 42 16.44 3.91 -26.51
C GLY A 42 16.39 5.42 -26.29
N THR A 43 16.18 6.17 -27.37
CA THR A 43 16.07 7.64 -27.38
C THR A 43 14.63 8.13 -27.41
N THR A 44 13.64 7.24 -27.28
CA THR A 44 12.22 7.60 -27.36
C THR A 44 11.57 7.49 -25.98
N VAL A 45 10.84 8.54 -25.61
CA VAL A 45 10.02 8.65 -24.41
C VAL A 45 8.57 8.47 -24.84
N PHE A 46 7.89 7.51 -24.23
CA PHE A 46 6.49 7.24 -24.49
C PHE A 46 5.65 7.72 -23.32
N LEU A 47 4.58 8.47 -23.62
CA LEU A 47 3.57 8.90 -22.65
C LEU A 47 2.21 8.34 -23.06
N SER A 48 1.61 7.52 -22.21
CA SER A 48 0.22 7.12 -22.42
C SER A 48 -0.72 8.17 -21.82
N LYS A 49 -1.61 8.77 -22.61
CA LYS A 49 -2.63 9.74 -22.14
C LYS A 49 -3.95 9.47 -22.84
N ALA A 50 -5.03 9.29 -22.07
CA ALA A 50 -6.40 9.12 -22.58
C ALA A 50 -6.55 8.06 -23.72
N LYS A 51 -5.86 6.92 -23.59
CA LYS A 51 -5.82 5.79 -24.56
C LYS A 51 -4.98 6.03 -25.83
N THR A 52 -4.25 7.15 -25.90
CA THR A 52 -3.29 7.44 -26.97
C THR A 52 -1.88 7.33 -26.41
N ILE A 53 -0.99 6.69 -27.17
CA ILE A 53 0.45 6.71 -26.90
C ILE A 53 1.03 7.88 -27.67
N PHE A 54 1.63 8.81 -26.94
CA PHE A 54 2.40 9.90 -27.49
C PHE A 54 3.88 9.51 -27.42
N GLU A 55 4.57 9.71 -28.53
CA GLU A 55 5.98 9.43 -28.67
C GLU A 55 6.72 10.75 -28.75
N PHE A 56 7.77 10.88 -27.94
CA PHE A 56 8.63 12.04 -27.90
C PHE A 56 10.07 11.57 -27.99
N THR A 57 10.91 12.33 -28.67
CA THR A 57 12.34 12.03 -28.75
C THR A 57 13.08 12.64 -27.56
N SER A 58 14.25 12.08 -27.23
CA SER A 58 15.16 12.62 -26.20
C SER A 58 15.63 14.06 -26.52
N ASP A 59 15.45 14.50 -27.76
CA ASP A 59 15.76 15.85 -28.18
C ASP A 59 14.68 16.86 -27.75
N GLU A 60 13.43 16.41 -27.57
CA GLU A 60 12.29 17.22 -27.13
C GLU A 60 12.14 17.22 -25.59
N VAL A 61 12.58 16.13 -24.95
CA VAL A 61 12.34 15.85 -23.52
C VAL A 61 13.56 16.17 -22.65
N LEU A 62 13.32 16.76 -21.47
CA LEU A 62 14.27 16.81 -20.36
C LEU A 62 14.37 15.42 -19.73
N MET A 63 15.25 14.59 -20.30
CA MET A 63 15.38 13.17 -19.94
C MET A 63 15.67 12.95 -18.46
N GLU A 64 16.63 13.69 -17.89
CA GLU A 64 17.03 13.53 -16.50
C GLU A 64 15.90 13.92 -15.54
N GLU A 65 15.17 15.00 -15.83
CA GLU A 65 14.05 15.46 -15.01
C GLU A 65 12.85 14.52 -15.14
N THR A 66 12.54 14.06 -16.36
CA THR A 66 11.51 13.05 -16.63
C THR A 66 11.85 11.73 -15.94
N GLN A 67 13.10 11.27 -16.00
CA GLN A 67 13.55 10.05 -15.31
C GLN A 67 13.52 10.22 -13.79
N LYS A 68 13.99 11.35 -13.26
CA LYS A 68 14.02 11.62 -11.82
C LYS A 68 12.62 11.76 -11.23
N PHE A 69 11.74 12.50 -11.90
CA PHE A 69 10.36 12.72 -11.45
C PHE A 69 9.55 11.42 -11.49
N ASN A 70 9.70 10.63 -12.55
CA ASN A 70 9.00 9.34 -12.71
C ASN A 70 9.77 8.14 -12.13
N ARG A 71 10.96 8.36 -11.55
CA ARG A 71 11.88 7.34 -11.01
C ARG A 71 12.22 6.20 -12.01
N ILE A 72 12.44 6.55 -13.28
CA ILE A 72 12.81 5.61 -14.35
C ILE A 72 14.33 5.35 -14.28
N GLY A 73 14.75 4.14 -13.93
CA GLY A 73 16.16 3.74 -13.88
C GLY A 73 16.76 3.43 -15.26
N THR A 74 18.06 3.70 -15.44
CA THR A 74 18.84 3.40 -16.64
C THR A 74 19.09 1.89 -16.78
N PHE A 75 18.30 1.22 -17.61
CA PHE A 75 18.60 -0.14 -18.08
C PHE A 75 19.46 -0.03 -19.35
N SER A 76 20.78 -0.05 -19.18
CA SER A 76 21.70 -0.27 -20.31
C SER A 76 21.91 -1.78 -20.48
N GLU A 77 21.65 -2.26 -21.69
CA GLU A 77 21.88 -3.63 -22.14
C GLU A 77 23.30 -4.10 -21.83
N LYS A 78 23.40 -5.28 -21.22
CA LYS A 78 24.48 -6.22 -21.49
C LYS A 78 23.86 -7.55 -21.91
N THR A 79 23.56 -7.64 -23.19
CA THR A 79 23.43 -8.91 -23.91
C THR A 79 24.77 -9.64 -23.81
N THR A 80 24.83 -10.69 -22.99
CA THR A 80 25.79 -11.78 -23.20
C THR A 80 25.01 -12.96 -23.74
N SER A 81 25.23 -13.20 -25.03
CA SER A 81 24.84 -14.38 -25.75
C SER A 81 25.59 -15.60 -25.19
N ASP A 82 24.82 -16.67 -25.03
CA ASP A 82 25.20 -18.08 -25.03
C ASP A 82 25.66 -18.72 -23.71
N SER A 83 24.69 -19.35 -23.02
CA SER A 83 24.87 -20.73 -22.56
C SER A 83 23.51 -21.45 -22.60
N ARG A 84 23.37 -22.25 -23.65
CA ARG A 84 22.27 -23.18 -23.95
C ARG A 84 21.69 -23.91 -22.74
N ALA A 85 20.35 -23.95 -22.75
CA ALA A 85 19.51 -25.08 -22.38
C ALA A 85 19.62 -25.65 -20.96
N ARG A 86 18.79 -25.10 -20.07
CA ARG A 86 17.81 -25.95 -19.36
C ARG A 86 16.43 -25.35 -19.55
N VAL A 87 15.63 -26.04 -20.35
CA VAL A 87 14.18 -25.88 -20.38
C VAL A 87 13.68 -26.26 -18.98
N ALA A 88 13.32 -25.25 -18.20
CA ALA A 88 12.32 -25.39 -17.15
C ALA A 88 11.11 -24.58 -17.64
N GLU A 89 10.15 -25.27 -18.23
CA GLU A 89 8.81 -24.73 -18.46
C GLU A 89 8.27 -24.18 -17.13
N GLY A 90 7.91 -22.88 -17.09
CA GLY A 90 7.04 -22.37 -16.02
C GLY A 90 7.31 -20.98 -15.41
N ALA A 91 8.34 -20.21 -15.79
CA ALA A 91 8.61 -18.93 -15.13
C ALA A 91 9.17 -17.84 -16.06
N ALA A 92 8.29 -17.11 -16.77
CA ALA A 92 8.67 -15.86 -17.46
C ALA A 92 7.51 -14.87 -17.74
N PRO A 93 6.23 -15.25 -17.95
CA PRO A 93 5.17 -14.27 -18.26
C PRO A 93 4.67 -13.46 -17.06
N ASN A 94 4.71 -14.05 -15.85
CA ASN A 94 4.13 -13.45 -14.66
C ASN A 94 4.96 -12.26 -14.14
N ASN A 95 6.28 -12.27 -14.31
CA ASN A 95 7.12 -11.21 -13.75
C ASN A 95 6.90 -9.87 -14.46
N ASP A 96 6.76 -9.89 -15.79
CA ASP A 96 6.46 -8.68 -16.56
C ASP A 96 5.06 -8.13 -16.24
N LEU A 97 4.05 -9.00 -16.10
CA LEU A 97 2.70 -8.57 -15.69
C LEU A 97 2.65 -8.03 -14.25
N VAL A 98 3.45 -8.59 -13.34
CA VAL A 98 3.61 -8.05 -11.97
C VAL A 98 4.31 -6.69 -12.01
N GLU A 99 5.34 -6.52 -12.84
CA GLU A 99 6.00 -5.23 -13.01
C GLU A 99 5.09 -4.20 -13.68
N GLN A 100 4.35 -4.57 -14.72
CA GLN A 100 3.34 -3.71 -15.34
C GLN A 100 2.24 -3.33 -14.37
N LEU A 101 1.80 -4.28 -13.54
CA LEU A 101 0.89 -3.99 -12.46
C LEU A 101 1.53 -2.97 -11.53
N ILE A 102 2.70 -3.21 -10.95
CA ILE A 102 3.28 -2.34 -9.91
C ILE A 102 3.67 -0.95 -10.44
N LYS A 103 4.33 -0.88 -11.59
CA LYS A 103 4.69 0.38 -12.25
C LYS A 103 3.46 1.13 -12.71
N GLY A 104 2.54 0.43 -13.37
CA GLY A 104 1.29 0.99 -13.86
C GLY A 104 0.28 1.32 -12.76
N SER A 105 0.53 0.89 -11.51
CA SER A 105 -0.41 1.06 -10.40
C SER A 105 0.02 2.01 -9.28
N SER A 106 1.13 2.73 -9.43
CA SER A 106 1.68 3.54 -8.31
C SER A 106 1.78 2.78 -6.98
N PHE A 107 1.86 1.46 -7.05
CA PHE A 107 1.89 0.60 -5.88
C PHE A 107 3.20 0.80 -5.10
N ASP A 108 4.28 1.15 -5.80
CA ASP A 108 5.51 1.59 -5.14
C ASP A 108 5.30 2.85 -4.28
N ARG A 109 4.44 3.79 -4.68
CA ARG A 109 4.09 4.98 -3.89
C ARG A 109 3.15 4.63 -2.73
N GLN A 110 2.19 3.75 -2.93
CA GLN A 110 1.29 3.27 -1.87
C GLN A 110 2.07 2.50 -0.80
N ILE A 111 3.05 1.68 -1.19
CA ILE A 111 3.95 1.03 -0.24
C ILE A 111 4.80 2.08 0.49
N ASP A 112 5.34 3.09 -0.21
CA ASP A 112 6.08 4.18 0.44
C ASP A 112 5.21 4.91 1.48
N GLN A 113 3.96 5.23 1.13
CA GLN A 113 2.99 5.85 2.03
C GLN A 113 2.62 4.93 3.20
N PHE A 114 2.42 3.63 2.96
CA PHE A 114 2.19 2.64 4.01
C PHE A 114 3.34 2.64 5.00
N ILE A 115 4.58 2.61 4.52
CA ILE A 115 5.79 2.58 5.36
C ILE A 115 5.90 3.87 6.17
N GLN A 116 5.70 5.02 5.52
CA GLN A 116 5.72 6.32 6.17
C GLN A 116 4.66 6.41 7.26
N GLN A 117 3.43 6.00 6.96
CA GLN A 117 2.32 5.99 7.91
C GLN A 117 2.62 5.02 9.06
N PHE A 118 2.99 3.76 8.77
CA PHE A 118 3.38 2.79 9.79
C PHE A 118 4.45 3.35 10.75
N THR A 119 5.48 4.00 10.18
CA THR A 119 6.57 4.63 10.94
C THR A 119 6.07 5.78 11.81
N ALA A 120 5.28 6.69 11.23
CA ALA A 120 4.72 7.83 11.94
C ALA A 120 3.80 7.39 13.08
N GLY A 121 2.91 6.41 12.82
CA GLY A 121 2.01 5.87 13.84
C GLY A 121 2.74 5.14 14.95
N ALA A 122 3.80 4.41 14.64
CA ALA A 122 4.68 3.83 15.65
C ALA A 122 5.28 4.92 16.55
N LEU A 123 5.89 5.96 15.97
CA LEU A 123 6.48 7.09 16.71
C LEU A 123 5.44 7.83 17.55
N SER A 124 4.24 8.07 17.03
CA SER A 124 3.16 8.71 17.80
C SER A 124 2.67 7.85 18.98
N SER A 125 2.77 6.52 18.90
CA SER A 125 2.33 5.62 19.98
C SER A 125 3.24 5.65 21.22
N ALA A 126 4.50 6.05 21.04
CA ALA A 126 5.53 6.11 22.07
C ALA A 126 5.34 7.29 23.05
N GLY A 127 4.56 8.31 22.68
CA GLY A 127 4.25 9.46 23.53
C GLY A 127 5.46 10.37 23.78
N GLU A 128 5.49 11.09 24.90
CA GLU A 128 6.56 12.05 25.24
C GLU A 128 7.85 11.41 25.77
N ASN A 129 7.97 10.08 25.74
CA ASN A 129 9.19 9.41 26.19
C ASN A 129 10.28 9.52 25.11
N ASN A 130 11.06 10.60 25.17
CA ASN A 130 12.15 10.90 24.23
C ASN A 130 13.12 9.73 24.03
N GLU A 131 13.43 8.99 25.09
CA GLU A 131 14.34 7.85 25.04
C GLU A 131 13.73 6.65 24.29
N PHE A 132 12.47 6.33 24.56
CA PHE A 132 11.76 5.29 23.81
C PHE A 132 11.54 5.72 22.33
N ASN A 133 11.30 7.00 22.09
CA ASN A 133 11.18 7.58 20.74
C ASN A 133 12.48 7.43 19.94
N GLU A 134 13.64 7.67 20.55
CA GLU A 134 14.94 7.50 19.87
C GLU A 134 15.22 6.03 19.53
N ILE A 135 14.99 5.11 20.46
CA ILE A 135 15.12 3.67 20.21
C ILE A 135 14.20 3.23 19.07
N LEU A 136 12.95 3.73 19.08
CA LEU A 136 11.95 3.43 18.07
C LEU A 136 12.32 4.01 16.69
N ALA A 137 12.81 5.26 16.64
CA ALA A 137 13.28 5.89 15.41
C ALA A 137 14.47 5.12 14.80
N GLN A 138 15.45 4.71 15.62
CA GLN A 138 16.56 3.87 15.16
C GLN A 138 16.09 2.49 14.69
N ALA A 139 15.11 1.92 15.39
CA ALA A 139 14.51 0.64 15.02
C ALA A 139 13.79 0.72 13.65
N LEU A 140 13.14 1.84 13.34
CA LEU A 140 12.45 2.08 12.08
C LEU A 140 13.42 2.47 10.95
N ALA A 141 14.51 3.18 11.24
CA ALA A 141 15.46 3.67 10.24
C ALA A 141 16.14 2.56 9.41
N GLY A 142 16.37 1.38 9.99
CA GLY A 142 16.96 0.27 9.22
C GLY A 142 15.93 -0.62 8.51
N PHE A 143 14.69 -0.16 8.33
CA PHE A 143 13.73 -0.87 7.49
C PHE A 143 14.05 -0.63 6.01
N ASP A 144 14.18 -1.70 5.23
CA ASP A 144 14.46 -1.62 3.80
C ASP A 144 13.16 -1.66 2.99
N ALA A 145 12.72 -0.48 2.53
CA ALA A 145 11.55 -0.32 1.68
C ALA A 145 11.69 -1.07 0.34
N SER A 146 12.91 -1.19 -0.20
CA SER A 146 13.16 -1.89 -1.46
C SER A 146 13.01 -3.39 -1.29
N GLU A 147 13.50 -3.95 -0.17
CA GLU A 147 13.31 -5.36 0.16
C GLU A 147 11.82 -5.70 0.33
N ALA A 148 11.06 -4.85 1.05
CA ALA A 148 9.63 -5.05 1.22
C ALA A 148 8.86 -5.03 -0.11
N LYS A 149 9.21 -4.08 -0.99
CA LYS A 149 8.68 -3.98 -2.35
C LYS A 149 9.00 -5.21 -3.21
N GLN A 150 10.19 -5.78 -3.10
CA GLN A 150 10.57 -7.02 -3.79
C GLN A 150 9.79 -8.24 -3.25
N ARG A 151 9.57 -8.30 -1.94
CA ARG A 151 8.76 -9.38 -1.33
C ARG A 151 7.32 -9.34 -1.82
N ILE A 152 6.73 -8.15 -1.95
CA ILE A 152 5.36 -8.04 -2.47
C ILE A 152 5.30 -8.43 -3.96
N ARG A 153 6.30 -8.02 -4.77
CA ARG A 153 6.46 -8.50 -6.16
C ARG A 153 6.45 -10.03 -6.24
N ALA A 154 7.31 -10.68 -5.43
CA ALA A 154 7.39 -12.13 -5.36
C ALA A 154 6.07 -12.77 -4.87
N TYR A 155 5.38 -12.12 -3.93
CA TYR A 155 4.09 -12.57 -3.43
C TYR A 155 3.04 -12.57 -4.54
N TYR A 156 2.94 -11.50 -5.32
CA TYR A 156 2.04 -11.43 -6.47
C TYR A 156 2.39 -12.46 -7.54
N GLY A 157 3.68 -12.60 -7.88
CA GLY A 157 4.12 -13.58 -8.87
C GLY A 157 3.81 -15.03 -8.50
N SER A 158 3.73 -15.34 -7.20
CA SER A 158 3.44 -16.68 -6.67
C SER A 158 1.97 -16.94 -6.36
N HIS A 159 1.15 -15.91 -6.16
CA HIS A 159 -0.24 -16.04 -5.72
C HIS A 159 -1.28 -15.60 -6.76
N LEU A 160 -0.86 -14.97 -7.86
CA LEU A 160 -1.74 -14.51 -8.93
C LEU A 160 -1.42 -15.21 -10.25
N ASP A 161 -2.45 -15.74 -10.89
CA ASP A 161 -2.36 -16.26 -12.24
C ASP A 161 -2.31 -15.13 -13.29
N SER A 162 -1.71 -15.40 -14.45
CA SER A 162 -1.53 -14.37 -15.49
C SER A 162 -2.85 -13.78 -15.98
N LYS A 163 -3.92 -14.57 -16.01
CA LYS A 163 -5.27 -14.11 -16.40
C LYS A 163 -5.80 -13.07 -15.41
N THR A 164 -5.58 -13.30 -14.12
CA THR A 164 -5.94 -12.37 -13.05
C THR A 164 -5.14 -11.09 -13.18
N LEU A 165 -3.81 -11.18 -13.32
CA LEU A 165 -2.94 -10.00 -13.48
C LEU A 165 -3.34 -9.16 -14.71
N GLN A 166 -3.57 -9.81 -15.85
CA GLN A 166 -4.03 -9.12 -17.08
C GLN A 166 -5.37 -8.42 -16.88
N ALA A 167 -6.33 -9.05 -16.21
CA ALA A 167 -7.64 -8.46 -15.96
C ALA A 167 -7.55 -7.23 -15.04
N ILE A 168 -6.70 -7.29 -14.00
CA ILE A 168 -6.43 -6.13 -13.14
C ILE A 168 -5.79 -5.02 -13.96
N VAL A 169 -4.70 -5.31 -14.69
CA VAL A 169 -3.98 -4.33 -15.53
C VAL A 169 -4.90 -3.71 -16.61
N ALA A 170 -5.83 -4.48 -17.18
CA ALA A 170 -6.79 -3.95 -18.13
C ALA A 170 -7.78 -2.99 -17.46
N TRP A 171 -8.30 -3.35 -16.28
CA TRP A 171 -9.19 -2.48 -15.52
C TRP A 171 -8.50 -1.21 -15.04
N THR A 172 -7.23 -1.30 -14.63
CA THR A 172 -6.44 -0.13 -14.19
C THR A 172 -6.30 0.93 -15.27
N LYS A 173 -6.28 0.51 -16.53
CA LYS A 173 -6.18 1.36 -17.72
C LYS A 173 -7.54 1.85 -18.24
N SER A 174 -8.65 1.41 -17.64
CA SER A 174 -10.00 1.85 -18.03
C SER A 174 -10.27 3.30 -17.59
N PRO A 175 -11.18 4.04 -18.25
CA PRO A 175 -11.53 5.40 -17.82
C PRO A 175 -11.95 5.48 -16.34
N LEU A 176 -12.76 4.53 -15.89
CA LEU A 176 -13.17 4.46 -14.49
C LEU A 176 -12.01 4.10 -13.57
N GLY A 177 -11.16 3.14 -13.95
CA GLY A 177 -9.97 2.77 -13.17
C GLY A 177 -9.01 3.94 -12.97
N LEU A 178 -8.83 4.79 -13.99
CA LEU A 178 -8.04 6.01 -13.90
C LEU A 178 -8.70 7.06 -12.99
N LYS A 179 -10.02 7.21 -13.04
CA LYS A 179 -10.74 8.16 -12.17
C LYS A 179 -10.72 7.72 -10.70
N VAL A 180 -10.96 6.44 -10.44
CA VAL A 180 -10.78 5.83 -9.11
C VAL A 180 -9.37 6.10 -8.63
N SER A 181 -8.39 5.98 -9.53
CA SER A 181 -7.01 6.21 -9.19
C SER A 181 -6.67 7.62 -8.79
N GLU A 182 -7.08 8.58 -9.60
CA GLU A 182 -6.89 9.99 -9.29
C GLU A 182 -7.54 10.33 -7.94
N ALA A 183 -8.75 9.80 -7.69
CA ALA A 183 -9.47 10.01 -6.45
C ALA A 183 -8.68 9.54 -5.21
N GLN A 184 -8.07 8.35 -5.22
CA GLN A 184 -7.33 7.89 -4.04
C GLN A 184 -5.95 8.54 -3.87
N ILE A 185 -5.42 9.22 -4.89
CA ILE A 185 -4.19 10.01 -4.76
C ILE A 185 -4.52 11.41 -4.25
N SER A 186 -5.49 12.06 -4.88
CA SER A 186 -5.84 13.46 -4.62
C SER A 186 -6.63 13.62 -3.32
N ASN A 187 -7.45 12.61 -2.97
CA ASN A 187 -8.28 12.60 -1.75
C ASN A 187 -7.79 11.52 -0.76
N ALA A 188 -6.48 11.26 -0.74
CA ALA A 188 -5.87 10.35 0.20
C ALA A 188 -6.01 10.89 1.63
N VAL A 189 -6.50 10.07 2.55
CA VAL A 189 -6.46 10.41 3.98
C VAL A 189 -5.04 10.16 4.48
N THR A 190 -4.28 11.21 4.80
CA THR A 190 -2.84 11.08 5.10
C THR A 190 -2.47 11.19 6.58
N SER A 191 -3.38 11.65 7.43
CA SER A 191 -3.11 11.88 8.85
C SER A 191 -4.30 11.54 9.75
N ALA A 192 -4.01 11.37 11.04
CA ALA A 192 -5.05 11.11 12.03
C ALA A 192 -6.00 12.31 12.23
N ASP A 193 -5.44 13.52 12.19
CA ASP A 193 -6.21 14.76 12.31
C ASP A 193 -7.15 14.94 11.12
N MET A 194 -6.68 14.64 9.90
CA MET A 194 -7.51 14.68 8.70
C MET A 194 -8.66 13.68 8.80
N ALA A 195 -8.41 12.45 9.25
CA ALA A 195 -9.47 11.46 9.43
C ALA A 195 -10.50 11.90 10.49
N GLN A 196 -10.06 12.56 11.57
CA GLN A 196 -10.96 13.09 12.59
C GLN A 196 -11.79 14.25 12.04
N GLN A 197 -11.19 15.14 11.25
CA GLN A 197 -11.90 16.22 10.58
C GLN A 197 -12.97 15.69 9.63
N ILE A 198 -12.63 14.69 8.80
CA ILE A 198 -13.59 14.05 7.88
C ILE A 198 -14.77 13.45 8.66
N LEU A 199 -14.52 12.81 9.80
CA LEU A 199 -15.60 12.27 10.63
C LEU A 199 -16.52 13.37 11.16
N SER A 200 -15.94 14.46 11.67
CA SER A 200 -16.71 15.61 12.15
C SER A 200 -17.54 16.25 11.04
N ASP A 201 -16.93 16.48 9.87
CA ASP A 201 -17.61 17.06 8.71
C ASP A 201 -18.79 16.19 8.25
N LEU A 202 -18.65 14.86 8.28
CA LEU A 202 -19.72 13.92 7.93
C LEU A 202 -20.80 13.77 9.01
N GLU A 203 -20.51 14.13 10.27
CA GLU A 203 -21.52 14.20 11.32
C GLU A 203 -22.38 15.46 11.17
N GLU A 204 -21.76 16.59 10.82
CA GLU A 204 -22.45 17.85 10.55
C GLU A 204 -23.22 17.82 9.21
N ASN A 205 -22.61 17.22 8.19
CA ASN A 205 -23.15 17.13 6.84
C ASN A 205 -23.26 15.66 6.41
N PRO A 206 -24.26 14.92 6.92
CA PRO A 206 -24.38 13.50 6.65
C PRO A 206 -24.61 13.25 5.15
N PRO A 207 -23.85 12.32 4.53
CA PRO A 207 -24.01 11.98 3.12
C PRO A 207 -25.39 11.39 2.89
N SER A 208 -25.90 11.45 1.66
CA SER A 208 -27.22 10.89 1.33
C SER A 208 -27.31 9.40 1.71
N ALA A 209 -28.51 8.92 2.05
CA ALA A 209 -28.72 7.50 2.37
C ALA A 209 -28.28 6.56 1.24
N ARG A 210 -28.43 7.02 0.00
CA ARG A 210 -28.00 6.32 -1.21
C ARG A 210 -26.48 6.20 -1.30
N LEU A 211 -25.74 7.29 -1.09
CA LEU A 211 -24.28 7.28 -1.09
C LEU A 211 -23.74 6.38 0.03
N ARG A 212 -24.33 6.44 1.24
CA ARG A 212 -23.95 5.55 2.35
C ARG A 212 -24.09 4.08 1.99
N ALA A 213 -25.20 3.69 1.34
CA ALA A 213 -25.40 2.31 0.92
C ALA A 213 -24.35 1.86 -0.11
N LEU A 214 -24.02 2.71 -1.10
CA LEU A 214 -22.97 2.42 -2.07
C LEU A 214 -21.59 2.24 -1.41
N ILE A 215 -21.24 3.09 -0.45
CA ILE A 215 -19.97 2.98 0.27
C ILE A 215 -19.92 1.73 1.16
N GLN A 216 -21.03 1.36 1.80
CA GLN A 216 -21.13 0.09 2.53
C GLN A 216 -20.92 -1.12 1.61
N GLU A 217 -21.52 -1.09 0.42
CA GLU A 217 -21.31 -2.12 -0.60
C GLU A 217 -19.87 -2.16 -1.10
N LEU A 218 -19.24 -0.99 -1.27
CA LEU A 218 -17.84 -0.88 -1.69
C LEU A 218 -16.89 -1.42 -0.62
N ASP A 219 -17.06 -1.04 0.64
CA ASP A 219 -16.31 -1.60 1.78
C ASP A 219 -16.45 -3.12 1.85
N SER A 220 -17.66 -3.64 1.65
CA SER A 220 -17.90 -5.09 1.63
C SER A 220 -17.22 -5.79 0.44
N ALA A 221 -17.33 -5.22 -0.76
CA ALA A 221 -16.72 -5.79 -1.97
C ALA A 221 -15.18 -5.71 -1.95
N GLY A 222 -14.64 -4.58 -1.48
CA GLY A 222 -13.21 -4.34 -1.33
C GLY A 222 -12.59 -4.96 -0.09
N ARG A 223 -13.42 -5.39 0.87
CA ARG A 223 -13.01 -5.95 2.17
C ARG A 223 -12.11 -4.99 2.93
N THR A 224 -12.38 -3.70 2.81
CA THR A 224 -11.50 -2.63 3.30
C THR A 224 -11.40 -2.65 4.83
N THR A 225 -12.54 -2.69 5.53
CA THR A 225 -12.59 -2.82 6.99
C THR A 225 -11.92 -4.11 7.48
N GLU A 226 -12.12 -5.21 6.76
CA GLU A 226 -11.52 -6.50 7.13
C GLU A 226 -9.99 -6.48 6.99
N MET A 227 -9.49 -5.88 5.91
CA MET A 227 -8.06 -5.69 5.68
C MET A 227 -7.44 -4.82 6.79
N SER A 228 -8.05 -3.69 7.14
CA SER A 228 -7.56 -2.82 8.23
C SER A 228 -7.38 -3.60 9.52
N LEU A 229 -8.39 -4.39 9.89
CA LEU A 229 -8.36 -5.19 11.10
C LEU A 229 -7.29 -6.29 11.04
N GLN A 230 -7.17 -6.96 9.89
CA GLN A 230 -6.15 -8.01 9.70
C GLN A 230 -4.74 -7.45 9.87
N LEU A 231 -4.47 -6.24 9.36
CA LEU A 231 -3.18 -5.57 9.54
C LEU A 231 -2.86 -5.26 11.01
N ILE A 232 -3.86 -4.92 11.84
CA ILE A 232 -3.68 -4.79 13.30
C ILE A 232 -3.20 -6.12 13.91
N VAL A 233 -3.89 -7.21 13.57
CA VAL A 233 -3.56 -8.57 14.05
C VAL A 233 -2.16 -8.98 13.61
N ASP A 234 -1.79 -8.67 12.38
CA ASP A 234 -0.48 -8.96 11.80
C ASP A 234 0.64 -8.15 12.46
N ALA A 235 0.42 -6.86 12.74
CA ALA A 235 1.36 -6.04 13.47
C ALA A 235 1.65 -6.62 14.86
N VAL A 236 0.61 -6.97 15.62
CA VAL A 236 0.80 -7.56 16.96
C VAL A 236 1.46 -8.93 16.88
N SER A 237 1.08 -9.76 15.91
CA SER A 237 1.69 -11.08 15.70
C SER A 237 3.18 -11.00 15.38
N GLY A 238 3.60 -10.01 14.58
CA GLY A 238 5.00 -9.74 14.27
C GLY A 238 5.82 -9.39 15.52
N ALA A 239 5.30 -8.47 16.33
CA ALA A 239 5.96 -8.03 17.57
C ALA A 239 6.18 -9.19 18.55
N ILE A 240 5.13 -9.95 18.86
CA ILE A 240 5.20 -11.08 19.83
C ILE A 240 6.21 -12.13 19.39
N SER A 241 6.25 -12.44 18.09
CA SER A 241 7.15 -13.45 17.54
C SER A 241 8.64 -13.10 17.74
N SER A 242 8.93 -11.85 18.05
CA SER A 242 10.27 -11.28 18.14
C SER A 242 10.79 -11.09 19.57
N ILE A 243 9.93 -11.18 20.58
CA ILE A 243 10.34 -11.07 22.00
C ILE A 243 11.15 -12.33 22.39
N PRO A 244 12.30 -12.22 23.10
CA PRO A 244 13.07 -13.35 23.62
C PRO A 244 12.26 -14.23 24.60
N GLY A 245 12.62 -15.51 24.74
CA GLY A 245 11.94 -16.43 25.68
C GLY A 245 11.79 -17.87 25.15
N LYS A 246 11.26 -18.78 25.99
CA LYS A 246 11.01 -20.17 25.62
C LYS A 246 9.87 -20.29 24.61
N THR A 247 9.99 -21.21 23.65
CA THR A 247 9.01 -21.39 22.56
C THR A 247 7.59 -21.70 23.04
N SER A 248 7.44 -22.41 24.17
CA SER A 248 6.15 -22.71 24.80
C SER A 248 5.42 -21.44 25.27
N ASP A 249 6.17 -20.54 25.91
CA ASP A 249 5.64 -19.33 26.53
C ASP A 249 5.27 -18.30 25.45
N LYS A 250 6.07 -18.19 24.39
CA LYS A 250 5.73 -17.38 23.21
C LYS A 250 4.47 -17.89 22.50
N LYS A 251 4.32 -19.21 22.32
CA LYS A 251 3.11 -19.81 21.73
C LYS A 251 1.87 -19.55 22.59
N LYS A 252 2.01 -19.59 23.92
CA LYS A 252 0.92 -19.28 24.86
C LYS A 252 0.56 -17.79 24.81
N ALA A 253 1.53 -16.89 24.97
CA ALA A 253 1.31 -15.44 24.91
C ALA A 253 0.71 -15.00 23.57
N ARG A 254 1.19 -15.57 22.45
CA ARG A 254 0.62 -15.32 21.12
C ARG A 254 -0.85 -15.72 21.04
N ARG A 255 -1.22 -16.90 21.57
CA ARG A 255 -2.62 -17.36 21.60
C ARG A 255 -3.49 -16.46 22.46
N GLU A 256 -3.03 -16.08 23.65
CA GLU A 256 -3.77 -15.22 24.57
C GLU A 256 -3.99 -13.81 24.00
N ILE A 257 -2.97 -13.23 23.34
CA ILE A 257 -3.11 -11.91 22.72
C ILE A 257 -4.00 -11.97 21.48
N ILE A 258 -3.85 -12.98 20.62
CA ILE A 258 -4.76 -13.17 19.48
C ILE A 258 -6.20 -13.36 19.97
N GLN A 259 -6.40 -14.13 21.04
CA GLN A 259 -7.73 -14.33 21.62
C GLN A 259 -8.29 -13.01 22.17
N LYS A 260 -7.49 -12.20 22.86
CA LYS A 260 -7.90 -10.86 23.30
C LYS A 260 -8.24 -9.94 22.13
N ILE A 261 -7.41 -9.90 21.09
CA ILE A 261 -7.68 -9.11 19.88
C ILE A 261 -8.98 -9.58 19.22
N ASN A 262 -9.22 -10.89 19.13
CA ASN A 262 -10.44 -11.44 18.57
C ASN A 262 -11.67 -11.18 19.44
N GLN A 263 -11.53 -11.14 20.77
CA GLN A 263 -12.61 -10.74 21.68
C GLN A 263 -12.93 -9.26 21.54
N GLN A 264 -11.90 -8.43 21.44
CA GLN A 264 -12.03 -6.98 21.26
C GLN A 264 -12.41 -6.59 19.83
N LYS A 265 -12.21 -7.47 18.85
CA LYS A 265 -12.61 -7.26 17.46
C LYS A 265 -14.08 -6.88 17.34
N ALA A 266 -14.97 -7.61 18.03
CA ALA A 266 -16.40 -7.35 17.96
C ALA A 266 -16.78 -5.95 18.49
N GLU A 267 -15.99 -5.41 19.43
CA GLU A 267 -16.17 -4.08 20.01
C GLU A 267 -15.60 -2.97 19.10
N TYR A 268 -14.43 -3.22 18.49
CA TYR A 268 -13.75 -2.21 17.66
C TYR A 268 -14.20 -2.20 16.20
N GLU A 269 -14.68 -3.32 15.65
CA GLU A 269 -15.06 -3.44 14.25
C GLU A 269 -16.12 -2.41 13.81
N PRO A 270 -17.20 -2.12 14.58
CA PRO A 270 -18.16 -1.09 14.20
C PRO A 270 -17.55 0.31 14.12
N GLN A 271 -16.64 0.64 15.06
CA GLN A 271 -15.96 1.94 15.08
C GLN A 271 -15.00 2.04 13.90
N LEU A 272 -14.15 1.03 13.70
CA LEU A 272 -13.23 0.94 12.57
C LEU A 272 -14.00 1.04 11.24
N ARG A 273 -15.14 0.33 11.11
CA ARG A 273 -15.99 0.40 9.93
C ARG A 273 -16.50 1.81 9.67
N LYS A 274 -17.02 2.51 10.70
CA LYS A 274 -17.50 3.91 10.55
C LYS A 274 -16.39 4.79 9.99
N MET A 275 -15.18 4.64 10.50
CA MET A 275 -14.03 5.43 10.06
C MET A 275 -13.53 5.04 8.66
N VAL A 276 -13.49 3.75 8.33
CA VAL A 276 -13.20 3.28 6.96
C VAL A 276 -14.21 3.88 5.99
N GLN A 277 -15.50 3.79 6.29
CA GLN A 277 -16.55 4.30 5.42
C GLN A 277 -16.48 5.82 5.28
N ALA A 278 -16.15 6.55 6.35
CA ALA A 278 -15.90 7.98 6.29
C ALA A 278 -14.73 8.32 5.32
N GLY A 279 -13.63 7.58 5.42
CA GLY A 279 -12.52 7.73 4.49
C GLY A 279 -12.89 7.37 3.05
N LEU A 280 -13.66 6.31 2.82
CA LEU A 280 -14.16 5.96 1.48
C LEU A 280 -15.09 7.04 0.90
N ILE A 281 -15.97 7.64 1.73
CA ILE A 281 -16.83 8.76 1.31
C ILE A 281 -15.98 9.93 0.84
N HIS A 282 -14.96 10.29 1.63
CA HIS A 282 -14.06 11.39 1.28
C HIS A 282 -13.24 11.08 0.03
N THR A 283 -12.59 9.91 -0.01
CA THR A 283 -11.74 9.50 -1.12
C THR A 283 -12.48 9.47 -2.44
N TYR A 284 -13.73 8.97 -2.45
CA TYR A 284 -14.51 8.81 -3.67
C TYR A 284 -15.60 9.88 -3.86
N ALA A 285 -15.44 11.05 -3.25
CA ALA A 285 -16.42 12.14 -3.30
C ALA A 285 -16.76 12.59 -4.74
N ASP A 286 -15.80 12.50 -5.66
CA ASP A 286 -15.94 12.95 -7.05
C ASP A 286 -16.49 11.87 -8.02
N LEU A 287 -16.75 10.66 -7.52
CA LEU A 287 -17.37 9.59 -8.30
C LEU A 287 -18.89 9.70 -8.22
N SER A 288 -19.53 9.63 -9.39
CA SER A 288 -20.98 9.52 -9.46
C SER A 288 -21.45 8.16 -8.94
N ASP A 289 -22.73 8.08 -8.56
CA ASP A 289 -23.34 6.81 -8.14
C ASP A 289 -23.25 5.70 -9.20
N GLY A 290 -23.25 6.06 -10.49
CA GLY A 290 -23.10 5.10 -11.59
C GLY A 290 -21.68 4.51 -11.61
N GLU A 291 -20.68 5.40 -11.53
CA GLU A 291 -19.27 5.02 -11.46
C GLU A 291 -18.94 4.20 -10.20
N LEU A 292 -19.52 4.56 -9.04
CA LEU A 292 -19.40 3.75 -7.83
C LEU A 292 -19.99 2.35 -7.99
N ARG A 293 -21.14 2.21 -8.65
CA ARG A 293 -21.74 0.88 -8.91
C ARG A 293 -20.87 0.04 -9.85
N GLU A 294 -20.32 0.64 -10.89
CA GLU A 294 -19.39 -0.04 -11.81
C GLU A 294 -18.11 -0.46 -11.09
N PHE A 295 -17.58 0.39 -10.20
CA PHE A 295 -16.42 0.06 -9.39
C PHE A 295 -16.72 -1.10 -8.43
N ILE A 296 -17.86 -1.07 -7.72
CA ILE A 296 -18.32 -2.16 -6.85
C ILE A 296 -18.47 -3.47 -7.65
N ALA A 297 -19.05 -3.40 -8.85
CA ALA A 297 -19.20 -4.57 -9.72
C ALA A 297 -17.84 -5.17 -10.11
N PHE A 298 -16.86 -4.32 -10.43
CA PHE A 298 -15.49 -4.78 -10.65
C PHE A 298 -14.89 -5.40 -9.40
N MET A 299 -15.01 -4.77 -8.22
CA MET A 299 -14.49 -5.31 -6.95
C MET A 299 -15.09 -6.66 -6.59
N ARG A 300 -16.34 -6.92 -7.01
CA ARG A 300 -17.00 -8.22 -6.86
C ARG A 300 -16.55 -9.25 -7.89
N SER A 301 -15.81 -8.90 -8.94
CA SER A 301 -15.36 -9.84 -9.97
C SER A 301 -14.32 -10.84 -9.45
N ASP A 302 -14.23 -12.01 -10.08
CA ASP A 302 -13.26 -13.05 -9.69
C ASP A 302 -11.80 -12.56 -9.70
N PRO A 303 -11.33 -11.83 -10.73
CA PRO A 303 -9.96 -11.29 -10.72
C PRO A 303 -9.74 -10.30 -9.57
N ALA A 304 -10.68 -9.38 -9.32
CA ALA A 304 -10.55 -8.42 -8.22
C ALA A 304 -10.54 -9.11 -6.86
N ARG A 305 -11.40 -10.10 -6.61
CA ARG A 305 -11.40 -10.85 -5.34
C ARG A 305 -10.08 -11.60 -5.10
N LYS A 306 -9.52 -12.22 -6.14
CA LYS A 306 -8.19 -12.87 -6.08
C LYS A 306 -7.10 -11.84 -5.78
N PHE A 307 -7.12 -10.71 -6.48
CA PHE A 307 -6.18 -9.63 -6.29
C PHE A 307 -6.24 -9.06 -4.87
N THR A 308 -7.43 -8.68 -4.38
CA THR A 308 -7.65 -8.21 -3.01
C THR A 308 -7.11 -9.22 -1.98
N LYS A 309 -7.39 -10.52 -2.16
CA LYS A 309 -6.86 -11.55 -1.26
C LYS A 309 -5.33 -11.62 -1.28
N ALA A 310 -4.70 -11.53 -2.45
CA ALA A 310 -3.24 -11.53 -2.57
C ALA A 310 -2.64 -10.28 -1.92
N THR A 311 -3.23 -9.10 -2.13
CA THR A 311 -2.83 -7.83 -1.50
C THR A 311 -2.95 -7.88 0.01
N MET A 312 -4.06 -8.38 0.56
CA MET A 312 -4.20 -8.61 2.00
C MET A 312 -3.06 -9.49 2.54
N GLY A 313 -2.74 -10.58 1.85
CA GLY A 313 -1.66 -11.49 2.25
C GLY A 313 -0.28 -10.82 2.23
N ALA A 314 0.04 -10.11 1.15
CA ALA A 314 1.32 -9.44 0.97
C ALA A 314 1.53 -8.31 1.98
N LEU A 315 0.52 -7.45 2.19
CA LEU A 315 0.58 -6.38 3.19
C LEU A 315 0.65 -6.95 4.61
N GLY A 316 -0.07 -8.04 4.90
CA GLY A 316 0.00 -8.73 6.19
C GLY A 316 1.39 -9.30 6.48
N GLU A 317 2.06 -9.89 5.48
CA GLU A 317 3.44 -10.37 5.62
C GLU A 317 4.43 -9.22 5.82
N MET A 318 4.32 -8.14 5.04
CA MET A 318 5.12 -6.93 5.22
C MET A 318 4.95 -6.38 6.63
N THR A 319 3.72 -6.23 7.10
CA THR A 319 3.39 -5.70 8.44
C THR A 319 3.97 -6.58 9.55
N ARG A 320 3.83 -7.90 9.44
CA ARG A 320 4.44 -8.85 10.39
C ARG A 320 5.96 -8.68 10.44
N THR A 321 6.60 -8.55 9.28
CA THR A 321 8.06 -8.44 9.16
C THR A 321 8.56 -7.11 9.73
N MET A 322 7.91 -6.01 9.39
CA MET A 322 8.19 -4.67 9.93
C MET A 322 8.10 -4.65 11.45
N SER A 323 6.97 -5.12 11.98
CA SER A 323 6.74 -5.17 13.42
C SER A 323 7.74 -6.06 14.14
N ALA A 324 8.06 -7.22 13.57
CA ALA A 324 9.08 -8.12 14.10
C ALA A 324 10.47 -7.47 14.15
N ALA A 325 10.91 -6.87 13.05
CA ALA A 325 12.20 -6.20 12.96
C ALA A 325 12.30 -5.04 13.98
N MET A 326 11.25 -4.23 14.07
CA MET A 326 11.13 -3.14 15.04
C MET A 326 11.27 -3.65 16.47
N THR A 327 10.49 -4.67 16.87
CA THR A 327 10.56 -5.24 18.22
C THR A 327 11.92 -5.84 18.56
N LYS A 328 12.57 -6.56 17.63
CA LYS A 328 13.92 -7.11 17.87
C LYS A 328 14.93 -6.01 18.18
N ARG A 329 14.84 -4.88 17.48
CA ARG A 329 15.75 -3.74 17.67
C ARG A 329 15.48 -3.01 18.97
N ILE A 330 14.21 -2.84 19.35
CA ILE A 330 13.83 -2.28 20.65
C ILE A 330 14.41 -3.13 21.78
N VAL A 331 14.21 -4.46 21.73
CA VAL A 331 14.74 -5.39 22.74
C VAL A 331 16.26 -5.29 22.84
N LYS A 332 16.96 -5.34 21.70
CA LYS A 332 18.42 -5.27 21.66
C LYS A 332 18.97 -3.93 22.18
N ALA A 333 18.27 -2.82 21.92
CA ALA A 333 18.63 -1.51 22.44
C ALA A 333 18.46 -1.44 23.96
N ALA A 334 17.37 -2.02 24.49
CA ALA A 334 17.14 -2.12 25.93
C ALA A 334 18.22 -2.97 26.62
N GLU A 335 18.58 -4.13 26.06
CA GLU A 335 19.62 -5.03 26.60
C GLU A 335 20.99 -4.32 26.71
N ARG A 336 21.45 -3.67 25.63
CA ARG A 336 22.73 -2.93 25.61
C ARG A 336 22.81 -1.82 26.66
N LYS A 337 21.68 -1.19 26.97
CA LYS A 337 21.59 -0.11 27.93
C LYS A 337 21.60 -0.61 29.37
N MET A 338 21.04 -1.79 29.64
CA MET A 338 21.18 -2.44 30.94
C MET A 338 22.65 -2.80 31.20
N GLU A 339 23.35 -3.32 30.19
CA GLU A 339 24.78 -3.64 30.26
C GLU A 339 25.67 -2.39 30.49
N SER A 340 25.31 -1.23 29.92
CA SER A 340 26.08 0.02 30.12
C SER A 340 25.83 0.71 31.47
N ASN A 341 24.71 0.42 32.14
CA ASN A 341 24.38 0.98 33.45
C ASN A 341 24.94 0.16 34.62
N GLU A 342 25.45 -1.06 34.36
CA GLU A 342 26.10 -1.92 35.34
C GLU A 342 27.64 -1.76 35.36
N GLN A 343 28.21 -0.91 34.50
CA GLN A 343 29.64 -0.55 34.46
C GLN A 343 29.91 0.81 35.12
#